data_AF-A0A9D2G0B4-F1
#
_entry.id   AF-A0A9D2G0B4-F1
#
_cell.length_a   1.000
_cell.length_b   1.000
_cell.length_c   1.000
_cell.angle_alpha   90.00
_cell.angle_beta   90.00
_cell.angle_gamma   90.00
#
_symmetry.space_group_name_H-M   'P 1'
#
loop_
_entity.id
_entity.type
_entity.pdbx_description
1 polymer ?
#
loop_
_entity_poly.entity_id
_entity_poly.type
_entity_poly.pdbx_seq_one_letter_code
_entity_poly.pdbx_strand_id
1 'polypeptide(L)' 'GDHVEQGDVICIVEAMKLMNEIQAPHSGVVTEILVENEAVVEYKQPLVRID' A
#
# COMPACT_ATOMS: atom_id res chain seq x y z
N GLY A 1 -6.71 12.92 -2.84
CA GLY A 1 -5.99 11.67 -2.96
C GLY A 1 -5.35 11.58 -4.31
N ASP A 2 -4.42 10.65 -4.48
CA ASP A 2 -3.81 10.37 -5.77
C ASP A 2 -4.66 9.32 -6.49
N HIS A 3 -4.77 9.45 -7.81
CA HIS A 3 -5.39 8.45 -8.66
C HIS A 3 -4.41 7.31 -8.90
N VAL A 4 -4.88 6.06 -8.77
CA VAL A 4 -4.11 4.85 -9.05
C VAL A 4 -4.88 3.97 -10.02
N GLU A 5 -4.17 3.28 -10.90
CA GLU A 5 -4.71 2.24 -11.76
C GLU A 5 -4.47 0.85 -11.15
N GLN A 6 -5.28 -0.13 -11.56
CA GLN A 6 -5.06 -1.52 -11.15
C GLN A 6 -3.64 -1.97 -11.52
N GLY A 7 -2.90 -2.48 -10.53
CA GLY A 7 -1.52 -2.91 -10.69
C GLY A 7 -0.47 -1.85 -10.37
N ASP A 8 -0.85 -0.59 -10.18
CA ASP A 8 0.08 0.46 -9.76
C ASP A 8 0.67 0.15 -8.38
N VAL A 9 1.97 0.43 -8.21
CA VAL A 9 2.66 0.23 -6.93
C VAL A 9 2.29 1.37 -5.97
N ILE A 10 1.70 1.02 -4.84
CA ILE A 10 1.23 1.98 -3.82
C ILE A 10 2.29 2.18 -2.73
N CYS A 11 2.88 1.09 -2.26
CA CYS A 11 3.95 1.12 -1.26
C CYS A 11 4.84 -0.12 -1.37
N ILE A 12 5.97 -0.09 -0.66
CA ILE A 12 6.92 -1.19 -0.56
C ILE A 12 6.98 -1.61 0.91
N VAL A 13 6.87 -2.92 1.15
CA VAL A 13 7.02 -3.51 2.48
C VAL A 13 8.31 -4.32 2.50
N GLU A 14 9.17 -4.04 3.47
CA GLU A 14 10.36 -4.84 3.73
C GLU A 14 10.00 -6.04 4.60
N ALA A 15 10.35 -7.24 4.13
CA ALA A 15 10.17 -8.48 4.86
C ALA A 15 11.42 -9.37 4.69
N MET A 16 12.18 -9.59 5.78
CA MET A 16 13.36 -10.46 5.77
C MET A 16 14.40 -10.10 4.70
N LYS A 17 14.66 -8.80 4.53
CA LYS A 17 15.50 -8.16 3.50
C LYS A 17 14.95 -8.22 2.08
N LEU A 18 13.71 -8.66 1.91
CA LEU A 18 13.01 -8.62 0.63
C LEU A 18 12.11 -7.40 0.59
N MET A 19 12.15 -6.68 -0.52
CA MET A 19 11.28 -5.54 -0.78
C MET A 19 10.10 -6.03 -1.60
N ASN A 20 8.92 -6.04 -0.99
CA ASN A 20 7.69 -6.50 -1.60
C ASN A 20 6.86 -5.29 -2.04
N GLU A 21 6.56 -5.22 -3.33
CA GLU A 21 5.68 -4.19 -3.88
C GLU A 21 4.22 -4.53 -3.57
N ILE A 22 3.50 -3.57 -3.00
CA ILE A 22 2.07 -3.67 -2.79
C ILE A 22 1.38 -2.92 -3.93
N GLN A 23 0.63 -3.67 -4.73
CA GLN A 23 -0.05 -3.16 -5.91
C GLN A 23 -1.52 -2.84 -5.64
N ALA A 24 -2.07 -1.87 -6.36
CA ALA A 24 -3.47 -1.51 -6.29
C ALA A 24 -4.36 -2.64 -6.83
N PRO A 25 -5.33 -3.15 -6.03
CA PRO A 25 -6.18 -4.24 -6.46
C PRO A 25 -7.19 -3.83 -7.55
N HIS A 26 -7.52 -2.54 -7.61
CA HIS A 26 -8.38 -1.93 -8.62
C HIS A 26 -8.00 -0.46 -8.80
N SER A 27 -8.42 0.13 -9.91
CA SER A 27 -8.30 1.58 -10.13
C SER A 27 -9.21 2.35 -9.18
N GLY A 28 -8.76 3.51 -8.73
CA GLY A 28 -9.51 4.33 -7.78
C GLY A 28 -8.72 5.54 -7.30
N VAL A 29 -9.17 6.14 -6.19
CA VAL A 29 -8.51 7.28 -5.54
C VAL A 29 -8.04 6.86 -4.16
N VAL A 30 -6.76 7.10 -3.85
CA VAL A 30 -6.22 6.90 -2.49
C VAL A 30 -6.86 7.92 -1.55
N THR A 31 -7.71 7.47 -0.64
CA THR A 31 -8.44 8.34 0.28
C THR A 31 -7.75 8.51 1.62
N GLU A 32 -7.08 7.47 2.12
CA GLU A 32 -6.38 7.49 3.41
C GLU A 32 -5.13 6.61 3.39
N ILE A 33 -4.04 7.08 4.00
CA ILE A 33 -2.85 6.28 4.32
C ILE A 33 -2.94 5.93 5.80
N LEU A 34 -3.00 4.63 6.12
CA LEU A 34 -3.26 4.11 7.46
C LEU A 34 -1.98 3.72 8.21
N VAL A 35 -0.82 3.92 7.59
CA VAL A 35 0.49 3.51 8.09
C VAL A 35 1.52 4.62 7.87
N GLU A 36 2.41 4.82 8.83
CA GLU A 36 3.53 5.75 8.68
C GLU A 36 4.71 5.10 7.95
N ASN A 37 5.56 5.91 7.32
CA ASN A 37 6.78 5.40 6.69
C ASN A 37 7.67 4.73 7.76
N GLU A 38 8.29 3.60 7.40
CA GLU A 38 9.13 2.77 8.29
C GLU A 38 8.39 2.14 9.50
N ALA A 39 7.07 2.23 9.57
CA ALA A 39 6.31 1.55 10.61
C ALA A 39 6.33 0.02 10.41
N VAL A 40 6.38 -0.71 11.52
CA VAL A 40 6.26 -2.17 11.51
C VAL A 40 4.81 -2.54 11.20
N VAL A 41 4.61 -3.43 10.23
CA VAL A 41 3.29 -3.90 9.81
C VAL A 41 3.15 -5.41 10.02
N GLU A 42 1.95 -5.84 10.40
CA GLU A 42 1.62 -7.26 10.57
C GLU A 42 0.86 -7.83 9.38
N TYR A 43 0.80 -9.15 9.29
CA TYR A 43 -0.01 -9.83 8.30
C TYR A 43 -1.50 -9.43 8.44
N LYS A 44 -2.12 -9.04 7.31
CA LYS A 44 -3.50 -8.53 7.22
C LYS A 44 -3.76 -7.16 7.86
N GLN A 45 -2.70 -6.43 8.23
CA GLN A 45 -2.87 -5.02 8.62
C GLN A 45 -3.26 -4.16 7.40
N PRO A 46 -4.31 -3.33 7.50
CA PRO A 46 -4.66 -2.37 6.46
C PRO A 46 -3.55 -1.30 6.30
N LEU A 47 -3.19 -0.99 5.05
CA LEU A 47 -2.13 -0.02 4.75
C LEU A 47 -2.68 1.29 4.16
N VAL A 48 -3.59 1.18 3.21
CA VAL A 48 -4.13 2.31 2.43
C VAL A 48 -5.60 2.03 2.11
N ARG A 49 -6.44 3.07 2.07
CA ARG A 49 -7.82 3.00 1.57
C ARG A 49 -7.91 3.57 0.16
N ILE A 50 -8.57 2.82 -0.72
CA ILE A 50 -8.83 3.20 -2.12
C ILE A 50 -10.34 3.15 -2.35
N ASP A 51 -10.87 4.23 -2.91
CA ASP A 51 -12.28 4.38 -3.28
C ASP A 51 -12.45 4.33 -4.82
#